data_AF-A0A9E1TML9-F1
#
_entry.id   AF-A0A9E1TML9-F1
#
_cell.length_a   1.000
_cell.length_b   1.000
_cell.length_c   1.000
_cell.angle_alpha   90.00
_cell.angle_beta   90.00
_cell.angle_gamma   90.00
#
_symmetry.space_group_name_H-M   'P 1'
#
loop_
_entity.id
_entity.type
_entity.pdbx_description
1 polymer ?
#
loop_
_entity_poly.entity_id
_entity_poly.type
_entity_poly.pdbx_seq_one_letter_code
_entity_poly.pdbx_strand_id
1 'polypeptide(L)'
;IIGKATGRPVYDLLGGRVQEGLRSYTYLYPDDGDAYDPLDGPNLYSDPDLAAEAAVRAVDQGFTAVKFDPAGPYTVFDGRQPSLERLDLSERYTRAVREAVGNRADLLFGTHGQFTPSGALRLARRLEAYDPLWFEEPVPADDLEGMARVAAGTTIPVATGERLTTVSEFAAVLRAGAASILQPDLGRSGGILQGKKIAAIAEVHQALLAPHCYCGPVVAAANIALAACTPNFLVLESIDRFDGFHADLLKTPIRWEDGMVIPSTEPGLGAVLDEDVARAHPYEGGELHLEAGGEPMPFDEGLA
;
A
#
# COMPACT_ATOMS: atom_id res chain seq x y z
N ILE A 1 -23.56 -1.79 10.61
CA ILE A 1 -24.94 -2.11 11.07
C ILE A 1 -25.00 -3.47 11.76
N ILE A 2 -24.69 -4.58 11.09
CA ILE A 2 -24.80 -5.95 11.65
C ILE A 2 -24.06 -6.11 12.98
N GLY A 3 -22.81 -5.64 13.09
CA GLY A 3 -22.07 -5.69 14.36
C GLY A 3 -22.75 -4.92 15.49
N LYS A 4 -23.30 -3.72 15.23
CA LYS A 4 -24.06 -2.96 16.23
C LYS A 4 -25.32 -3.69 16.69
N ALA A 5 -26.06 -4.30 15.76
CA ALA A 5 -27.27 -5.06 16.07
C ALA A 5 -27.00 -6.33 16.90
N THR A 6 -25.80 -6.90 16.76
CA THR A 6 -25.37 -8.09 17.51
C THR A 6 -24.58 -7.76 18.77
N GLY A 7 -24.24 -6.48 18.99
CA GLY A 7 -23.35 -6.06 20.08
C GLY A 7 -21.92 -6.56 19.93
N ARG A 8 -21.47 -6.88 18.70
CA ARG A 8 -20.15 -7.48 18.43
C ARG A 8 -19.35 -6.70 17.39
N PRO A 9 -18.02 -6.67 17.48
CA PRO A 9 -17.19 -6.17 16.39
C PRO A 9 -17.34 -7.03 15.14
N VAL A 10 -17.06 -6.47 13.95
CA VAL A 10 -17.27 -7.18 12.67
C VAL A 10 -16.40 -8.43 12.55
N TYR A 11 -15.15 -8.40 13.03
CA TYR A 11 -14.24 -9.56 12.96
C TYR A 11 -14.77 -10.78 13.74
N ASP A 12 -15.54 -10.54 14.80
CA ASP A 12 -16.18 -11.56 15.63
C ASP A 12 -17.31 -12.32 14.94
N LEU A 13 -17.82 -11.74 13.84
CA LEU A 13 -18.85 -12.32 12.99
C LEU A 13 -18.26 -13.03 11.75
N LEU A 14 -16.95 -12.94 11.57
CA LEU A 14 -16.22 -13.40 10.38
C LEU A 14 -15.09 -14.38 10.73
N GLY A 15 -15.21 -15.09 11.85
CA GLY A 15 -14.26 -16.11 12.28
C GLY A 15 -13.61 -15.85 13.64
N GLY A 16 -13.79 -14.65 14.21
CA GLY A 16 -13.19 -14.28 15.51
C GLY A 16 -11.83 -13.62 15.36
N ARG A 17 -11.36 -13.00 16.44
CA ARG A 17 -10.04 -12.37 16.50
C ARG A 17 -8.93 -13.43 16.40
N VAL A 18 -7.98 -13.18 15.51
CA VAL A 18 -6.74 -13.93 15.30
C VAL A 18 -5.53 -13.08 15.70
N GLN A 19 -5.57 -11.78 15.40
CA GLN A 19 -4.49 -10.83 15.67
C GLN A 19 -4.87 -9.90 16.84
N GLU A 20 -4.05 -9.84 17.89
CA GLU A 20 -4.26 -8.88 19.00
C GLU A 20 -3.79 -7.46 18.65
N GLY A 21 -2.77 -7.35 17.80
CA GLY A 21 -2.29 -6.12 17.20
C GLY A 21 -1.96 -6.36 15.72
N LEU A 22 -2.22 -5.38 14.88
CA LEU A 22 -2.01 -5.47 13.44
C LEU A 22 -0.72 -4.74 13.08
N ARG A 23 0.30 -5.48 12.61
CA ARG A 23 1.51 -4.88 12.03
C ARG A 23 1.09 -3.84 10.98
N SER A 24 1.57 -2.61 11.12
CA SER A 24 1.30 -1.53 10.16
C SER A 24 2.55 -1.13 9.39
N TYR A 25 2.34 -0.58 8.20
CA TYR A 25 3.35 0.16 7.45
C TYR A 25 2.79 1.50 7.01
N THR A 26 3.67 2.41 6.63
CA THR A 26 3.28 3.69 6.05
C THR A 26 4.15 4.04 4.84
N TYR A 27 3.65 4.93 3.99
CA TYR A 27 4.48 5.59 2.98
C TYR A 27 5.49 6.51 3.67
N LEU A 28 6.62 6.76 3.02
CA LEU A 28 7.51 7.84 3.46
C LEU A 28 6.84 9.19 3.16
N TYR A 29 6.64 10.00 4.20
CA TYR A 29 6.09 11.35 4.12
C TYR A 29 7.09 12.39 4.63
N PRO A 30 7.05 13.64 4.13
CA PRO A 30 7.80 14.74 4.73
C PRO A 30 7.20 15.09 6.10
N ASP A 31 7.98 15.72 6.98
CA ASP A 31 7.49 16.16 8.29
C ASP A 31 6.43 17.26 8.17
N ASP A 32 6.61 18.15 7.19
CA ASP A 32 5.70 19.23 6.84
C ASP A 32 5.68 19.40 5.32
N GLY A 33 4.54 19.83 4.77
CA GLY A 33 4.42 20.19 3.35
C GLY A 33 4.10 19.03 2.42
N ASP A 34 4.29 19.26 1.11
CA ASP A 34 4.03 18.28 0.06
C ASP A 34 5.30 17.47 -0.24
N ALA A 35 5.16 16.16 -0.41
CA ALA A 35 6.29 15.28 -0.69
C ALA A 35 6.97 15.54 -2.05
N TYR A 36 6.29 16.26 -2.95
CA TYR A 36 6.80 16.71 -4.25
C TYR A 36 7.41 18.13 -4.22
N ASP A 37 7.40 18.84 -3.08
CA ASP A 37 7.98 20.18 -2.93
C ASP A 37 9.48 20.10 -2.57
N PRO A 38 10.38 20.89 -3.21
CA PRO A 38 10.17 21.71 -4.40
C PRO A 38 9.92 20.89 -5.67
N LEU A 39 9.03 21.40 -6.53
CA LEU A 39 8.77 20.83 -7.86
C LEU A 39 10.03 20.90 -8.74
N ASP A 40 10.80 21.98 -8.61
CA ASP A 40 12.03 22.23 -9.36
C ASP A 40 13.27 21.94 -8.49
N GLY A 41 13.39 20.70 -7.99
CA GLY A 41 14.55 20.29 -7.19
C GLY A 41 14.44 18.90 -6.56
N PRO A 42 15.45 18.50 -5.75
CA PRO A 42 15.38 17.29 -4.95
C PRO A 42 14.26 17.42 -3.92
N ASN A 43 13.41 16.40 -3.86
CA ASN A 43 12.32 16.25 -2.91
C ASN A 43 12.30 14.81 -2.38
N LEU A 44 11.35 14.48 -1.51
CA LEU A 44 11.34 13.20 -0.83
C LEU A 44 11.33 11.99 -1.78
N TYR A 45 10.76 12.14 -2.97
CA TYR A 45 10.65 11.05 -3.95
C TYR A 45 11.77 11.05 -5.01
N SER A 46 12.64 12.06 -5.02
CA SER A 46 13.79 12.16 -5.92
C SER A 46 15.15 12.18 -5.21
N ASP A 47 15.19 12.35 -3.88
CA ASP A 47 16.40 12.41 -3.07
C ASP A 47 16.52 11.20 -2.10
N PRO A 48 17.49 10.30 -2.31
CA PRO A 48 17.75 9.17 -1.42
C PRO A 48 18.09 9.53 0.04
N ASP A 49 18.72 10.68 0.30
CA ASP A 49 19.13 11.06 1.65
C ASP A 49 17.90 11.51 2.46
N LEU A 50 17.01 12.31 1.85
CA LEU A 50 15.72 12.69 2.46
C LEU A 50 14.86 11.46 2.76
N ALA A 51 14.88 10.48 1.85
CA ALA A 51 14.17 9.22 2.03
C ALA A 51 14.70 8.40 3.21
N ALA A 52 16.03 8.30 3.33
CA ALA A 52 16.68 7.60 4.44
C ALA A 52 16.34 8.25 5.79
N GLU A 53 16.34 9.58 5.85
CA GLU A 53 15.93 10.33 7.04
C GLU A 53 14.46 10.05 7.40
N ALA A 54 13.54 10.13 6.41
CA ALA A 54 12.12 9.83 6.62
C ALA A 54 11.90 8.39 7.10
N ALA A 55 12.64 7.43 6.53
CA ALA A 55 12.56 6.04 6.94
C ALA A 55 13.02 5.82 8.38
N VAL A 56 14.13 6.46 8.80
CA VAL A 56 14.59 6.40 10.19
C VAL A 56 13.53 6.98 11.13
N ARG A 57 12.91 8.10 10.79
CA ARG A 57 11.83 8.70 11.61
C ARG A 57 10.66 7.75 11.76
N ALA A 58 10.17 7.14 10.67
CA ALA A 58 9.08 6.17 10.73
C ALA A 58 9.44 4.96 11.62
N VAL A 59 10.66 4.43 11.49
CA VAL A 59 11.13 3.32 12.31
C VAL A 59 11.26 3.71 13.79
N ASP A 60 11.75 4.91 14.09
CA ASP A 60 11.89 5.41 15.46
C ASP A 60 10.53 5.67 16.12
N GLN A 61 9.48 5.91 15.34
CA GLN A 61 8.08 5.93 15.82
C GLN A 61 7.52 4.53 16.09
N GLY A 62 8.14 3.48 15.55
CA GLY A 62 7.77 2.07 15.76
C GLY A 62 7.38 1.31 14.49
N PHE A 63 7.31 1.95 13.32
CA PHE A 63 7.02 1.22 12.08
C PHE A 63 8.07 0.15 11.79
N THR A 64 7.61 -1.01 11.32
CA THR A 64 8.47 -2.15 10.96
C THR A 64 8.48 -2.42 9.46
N ALA A 65 7.86 -1.55 8.67
CA ALA A 65 7.92 -1.55 7.21
C ALA A 65 7.60 -0.14 6.69
N VAL A 66 8.24 0.24 5.57
CA VAL A 66 8.05 1.54 4.92
C VAL A 66 7.89 1.38 3.41
N LYS A 67 6.98 2.15 2.80
CA LYS A 67 6.70 2.14 1.36
C LYS A 67 7.18 3.41 0.67
N PHE A 68 7.68 3.27 -0.55
CA PHE A 68 8.13 4.39 -1.38
C PHE A 68 8.09 4.00 -2.87
N ASP A 69 7.91 4.99 -3.75
CA ASP A 69 7.98 4.81 -5.20
C ASP A 69 8.90 5.85 -5.86
N PRO A 70 10.19 5.53 -6.05
CA PRO A 70 11.14 6.38 -6.74
C PRO A 70 11.14 6.10 -8.26
N ALA A 71 10.25 5.23 -8.76
CA ALA A 71 10.23 4.71 -10.12
C ALA A 71 9.51 5.64 -11.12
N GLY A 72 9.09 6.82 -10.64
CA GLY A 72 8.57 7.92 -11.44
C GLY A 72 7.06 7.85 -11.62
N PRO A 73 6.43 8.94 -12.12
CA PRO A 73 4.98 9.01 -12.23
C PRO A 73 4.45 7.94 -13.19
N TYR A 74 3.20 7.55 -12.99
CA TYR A 74 2.47 6.68 -13.91
C TYR A 74 1.62 7.51 -14.87
N THR A 75 1.40 7.01 -16.07
CA THR A 75 0.75 7.73 -17.17
C THR A 75 -0.35 6.89 -17.80
N VAL A 76 -1.27 7.55 -18.52
CA VAL A 76 -2.30 6.86 -19.32
C VAL A 76 -1.74 6.05 -20.49
N PHE A 77 -0.43 6.13 -20.75
CA PHE A 77 0.28 5.41 -21.81
C PHE A 77 1.15 4.25 -21.29
N ASP A 78 1.12 3.96 -20.00
CA ASP A 78 1.85 2.84 -19.41
C ASP A 78 1.23 1.50 -19.86
N GLY A 79 1.98 0.40 -20.03
CA GLY A 79 3.35 0.14 -19.57
C GLY A 79 4.49 0.61 -20.49
N ARG A 80 5.57 1.07 -19.86
CA ARG A 80 6.78 1.59 -20.55
C ARG A 80 8.08 0.88 -20.15
N GLN A 81 9.19 1.29 -20.75
CA GLN A 81 10.52 0.95 -20.25
C GLN A 81 10.99 2.01 -19.24
N PRO A 82 11.66 1.63 -18.14
CA PRO A 82 12.30 2.59 -17.28
C PRO A 82 13.53 3.21 -17.99
N SER A 83 13.70 4.52 -17.82
CA SER A 83 14.93 5.24 -18.21
C SER A 83 16.12 4.73 -17.38
N LEU A 84 17.34 5.02 -17.83
CA LEU A 84 18.54 4.67 -17.06
C LEU A 84 18.62 5.45 -15.75
N GLU A 85 18.21 6.72 -15.78
CA GLU A 85 18.13 7.59 -14.60
C GLU A 85 17.17 7.03 -13.56
N ARG A 86 16.00 6.55 -13.99
CA ARG A 86 14.99 6.02 -13.08
C ARG A 86 15.39 4.68 -12.48
N LEU A 87 16.07 3.83 -13.25
CA LEU A 87 16.71 2.62 -12.73
C LEU A 87 17.78 2.96 -11.69
N ASP A 88 18.58 4.00 -11.94
CA ASP A 88 19.66 4.41 -11.05
C ASP A 88 19.14 5.01 -9.75
N LEU A 89 18.23 5.97 -9.85
CA LEU A 89 17.55 6.58 -8.71
C LEU A 89 16.87 5.51 -7.85
N SER A 90 16.13 4.59 -8.45
CA SER A 90 15.43 3.53 -7.70
C SER A 90 16.40 2.65 -6.91
N GLU A 91 17.56 2.31 -7.48
CA GLU A 91 18.60 1.57 -6.77
C GLU A 91 19.21 2.40 -5.64
N ARG A 92 19.62 3.65 -5.92
CA ARG A 92 20.22 4.54 -4.91
C ARG A 92 19.28 4.78 -3.73
N TYR A 93 18.00 5.02 -4.02
CA TYR A 93 16.94 5.25 -3.04
C TYR A 93 16.74 4.02 -2.14
N THR A 94 16.56 2.84 -2.76
CA THR A 94 16.37 1.58 -2.03
C THR A 94 17.59 1.25 -1.17
N ARG A 95 18.80 1.46 -1.68
CA ARG A 95 20.05 1.30 -0.93
C ARG A 95 20.10 2.22 0.29
N ALA A 96 19.87 3.52 0.10
CA ALA A 96 19.95 4.50 1.18
C ALA A 96 18.97 4.17 2.31
N VAL A 97 17.72 3.84 1.96
CA VAL A 97 16.70 3.41 2.94
C VAL A 97 17.15 2.13 3.67
N ARG A 98 17.62 1.10 2.95
CA ARG A 98 18.09 -0.15 3.56
C ARG A 98 19.27 0.08 4.50
N GLU A 99 20.26 0.87 4.10
CA GLU A 99 21.43 1.20 4.93
C GLU A 99 21.03 1.94 6.21
N ALA A 100 20.03 2.82 6.14
CA ALA A 100 19.56 3.61 7.28
C ALA A 100 18.71 2.80 8.28
N VAL A 101 17.83 1.92 7.80
CA VAL A 101 16.94 1.14 8.69
C VAL A 101 17.52 -0.20 9.11
N GLY A 102 18.47 -0.75 8.36
CA GLY A 102 19.05 -2.07 8.62
C GLY A 102 17.96 -3.15 8.64
N ASN A 103 17.97 -3.99 9.69
CA ASN A 103 16.96 -5.04 9.90
C ASN A 103 15.77 -4.58 10.74
N ARG A 104 15.62 -3.28 11.02
CA ARG A 104 14.51 -2.76 11.84
C ARG A 104 13.20 -2.67 11.05
N ALA A 105 13.28 -2.56 9.72
CA ALA A 105 12.10 -2.50 8.87
C ALA A 105 12.31 -3.19 7.51
N ASP A 106 11.19 -3.67 6.96
CA ASP A 106 11.10 -4.13 5.57
C ASP A 106 10.91 -2.94 4.61
N LEU A 107 11.43 -3.09 3.40
CA LEU A 107 11.26 -2.12 2.31
C LEU A 107 10.14 -2.61 1.38
N LEU A 108 9.15 -1.76 1.14
CA LEU A 108 8.02 -2.04 0.27
C LEU A 108 8.20 -1.19 -1.00
N PHE A 109 8.57 -1.81 -2.12
CA PHE A 109 8.78 -1.06 -3.35
C PHE A 109 7.44 -0.86 -4.07
N GLY A 110 6.86 0.33 -3.89
CA GLY A 110 5.45 0.65 -4.11
C GLY A 110 5.11 1.14 -5.53
N THR A 111 5.50 0.44 -6.59
CA THR A 111 5.18 0.87 -7.96
C THR A 111 3.68 0.86 -8.27
N HIS A 112 3.28 1.60 -9.31
CA HIS A 112 1.90 1.91 -9.71
C HIS A 112 1.56 1.40 -11.12
N GLY A 113 2.20 0.32 -11.58
CA GLY A 113 1.96 -0.27 -12.90
C GLY A 113 2.64 0.44 -14.06
N GLN A 114 3.76 1.15 -13.79
CA GLN A 114 4.45 1.94 -14.80
C GLN A 114 4.98 1.10 -15.96
N PHE A 115 5.41 -0.14 -15.72
CA PHE A 115 6.34 -0.81 -16.63
C PHE A 115 5.71 -1.92 -17.47
N THR A 116 6.32 -2.16 -18.63
CA THR A 116 6.21 -3.44 -19.32
C THR A 116 6.90 -4.55 -18.50
N PRO A 117 6.53 -5.84 -18.67
CA PRO A 117 7.18 -6.93 -17.93
C PRO A 117 8.71 -6.97 -18.06
N SER A 118 9.26 -6.68 -19.23
CA SER A 118 10.72 -6.61 -19.43
C SER A 118 11.34 -5.39 -18.74
N GLY A 119 10.62 -4.26 -18.66
CA GLY A 119 11.05 -3.07 -17.93
C GLY A 119 11.06 -3.31 -16.41
N ALA A 120 10.00 -3.91 -15.89
CA ALA A 120 9.89 -4.32 -14.49
C ALA A 120 11.03 -5.27 -14.09
N LEU A 121 11.35 -6.28 -14.92
CA LEU A 121 12.47 -7.20 -14.64
C LEU A 121 13.84 -6.53 -14.67
N ARG A 122 14.05 -5.51 -15.52
CA ARG A 122 15.28 -4.70 -15.48
C ARG A 122 15.43 -3.95 -14.16
N LEU A 123 14.33 -3.42 -13.63
CA LEU A 123 14.31 -2.75 -12.34
C LEU A 123 14.51 -3.75 -11.20
N ALA A 124 13.71 -4.82 -11.16
CA ALA A 124 13.76 -5.84 -10.12
C ALA A 124 15.18 -6.38 -9.90
N ARG A 125 15.92 -6.70 -10.99
CA ARG A 125 17.31 -7.16 -10.92
C ARG A 125 18.25 -6.22 -10.14
N ARG A 126 18.02 -4.90 -10.19
CA ARG A 126 18.82 -3.92 -9.43
C ARG A 126 18.39 -3.87 -7.96
N LEU A 127 17.12 -4.14 -7.68
CA LEU A 127 16.52 -4.05 -6.34
C LEU A 127 16.73 -5.32 -5.49
N GLU A 128 16.93 -6.48 -6.11
CA GLU A 128 17.10 -7.78 -5.43
C GLU A 128 18.18 -7.75 -4.33
N ALA A 129 19.24 -6.94 -4.49
CA ALA A 129 20.34 -6.84 -3.53
C ALA A 129 19.94 -6.25 -2.16
N TYR A 130 18.76 -5.65 -2.03
CA TYR A 130 18.31 -4.93 -0.84
C TYR A 130 17.18 -5.64 -0.09
N ASP A 131 16.80 -6.84 -0.52
CA ASP A 131 15.69 -7.65 0.02
C ASP A 131 14.40 -6.83 0.26
N PRO A 132 13.77 -6.25 -0.77
CA PRO A 132 12.42 -5.70 -0.61
C PRO A 132 11.44 -6.81 -0.25
N LEU A 133 10.54 -6.55 0.71
CA LEU A 133 9.50 -7.51 1.07
C LEU A 133 8.51 -7.72 -0.07
N TRP A 134 8.27 -6.68 -0.88
CA TRP A 134 7.54 -6.83 -2.13
C TRP A 134 7.92 -5.83 -3.22
N PHE A 135 7.49 -6.17 -4.44
CA PHE A 135 7.43 -5.30 -5.61
C PHE A 135 5.95 -5.14 -6.02
N GLU A 136 5.38 -3.97 -5.75
CA GLU A 136 3.96 -3.66 -5.87
C GLU A 136 3.59 -3.30 -7.30
N GLU A 137 2.52 -3.87 -7.88
CA GLU A 137 2.01 -3.56 -9.21
C GLU A 137 3.11 -3.21 -10.24
N PRO A 138 4.04 -4.14 -10.55
CA PRO A 138 5.19 -3.84 -11.41
C PRO A 138 4.80 -3.55 -12.87
N VAL A 139 3.58 -3.93 -13.26
CA VAL A 139 2.99 -3.77 -14.59
C VAL A 139 1.52 -3.32 -14.45
N PRO A 140 0.89 -2.76 -15.49
CA PRO A 140 -0.53 -2.40 -15.46
C PRO A 140 -1.43 -3.55 -14.99
N ALA A 141 -2.49 -3.20 -14.25
CA ALA A 141 -3.41 -4.17 -13.63
C ALA A 141 -4.18 -5.05 -14.66
N ASP A 142 -4.23 -4.66 -15.93
CA ASP A 142 -4.85 -5.40 -17.02
C ASP A 142 -3.89 -6.39 -17.73
N ASP A 143 -2.58 -6.41 -17.39
CA ASP A 143 -1.59 -7.36 -17.92
C ASP A 143 -1.28 -8.50 -16.92
N LEU A 144 -2.27 -9.34 -16.64
CA LEU A 144 -2.14 -10.48 -15.72
C LEU A 144 -1.01 -11.45 -16.11
N GLU A 145 -0.88 -11.76 -17.41
CA GLU A 145 0.16 -12.66 -17.90
C GLU A 145 1.55 -12.05 -17.75
N GLY A 146 1.68 -10.75 -18.05
CA GLY A 146 2.90 -10.00 -17.85
C GLY A 146 3.32 -9.97 -16.39
N MET A 147 2.37 -9.76 -15.47
CA MET A 147 2.63 -9.77 -14.03
C MET A 147 3.16 -11.13 -13.56
N ALA A 148 2.57 -12.24 -14.03
CA ALA A 148 3.08 -13.60 -13.77
C ALA A 148 4.50 -13.82 -14.31
N ARG A 149 4.84 -13.26 -15.48
CA ARG A 149 6.21 -13.33 -16.02
C ARG A 149 7.19 -12.55 -15.14
N VAL A 150 6.78 -11.40 -14.58
CA VAL A 150 7.62 -10.65 -13.63
C VAL A 150 7.83 -11.47 -12.36
N ALA A 151 6.75 -11.96 -11.73
CA ALA A 151 6.81 -12.76 -10.51
C ALA A 151 7.71 -14.00 -10.65
N ALA A 152 7.71 -14.66 -11.81
CA ALA A 152 8.57 -15.81 -12.08
C ALA A 152 10.04 -15.44 -12.40
N GLY A 153 10.32 -14.18 -12.72
CA GLY A 153 11.63 -13.72 -13.21
C GLY A 153 12.47 -12.94 -12.18
N THR A 154 11.96 -12.74 -10.97
CA THR A 154 12.64 -12.04 -9.87
C THR A 154 12.55 -12.86 -8.58
N THR A 155 13.45 -12.62 -7.63
CA THR A 155 13.33 -13.19 -6.28
C THR A 155 12.41 -12.38 -5.35
N ILE A 156 12.06 -11.16 -5.74
CA ILE A 156 11.22 -10.25 -4.94
C ILE A 156 9.75 -10.70 -5.03
N PRO A 157 9.04 -10.90 -3.90
CA PRO A 157 7.61 -11.20 -3.93
C PRO A 157 6.82 -10.11 -4.67
N VAL A 158 5.92 -10.49 -5.57
CA VAL A 158 5.02 -9.51 -6.22
C VAL A 158 3.77 -9.30 -5.37
N ALA A 159 3.40 -8.04 -5.17
CA ALA A 159 2.15 -7.61 -4.53
C ALA A 159 1.24 -6.89 -5.54
N THR A 160 -0.07 -7.10 -5.46
CA THR A 160 -1.06 -6.39 -6.31
C THR A 160 -2.46 -6.46 -5.71
N GLY A 161 -3.37 -5.60 -6.17
CA GLY A 161 -4.80 -5.78 -5.95
C GLY A 161 -5.59 -4.50 -5.72
N GLU A 162 -4.93 -3.36 -5.53
CA GLU A 162 -5.60 -2.09 -5.22
C GLU A 162 -6.57 -1.66 -6.33
N ARG A 163 -6.24 -2.01 -7.59
CA ARG A 163 -7.07 -1.71 -8.76
C ARG A 163 -8.05 -2.80 -9.14
N LEU A 164 -7.96 -3.99 -8.53
CA LEU A 164 -8.80 -5.15 -8.82
C LEU A 164 -10.13 -5.12 -8.05
N THR A 165 -11.13 -5.80 -8.58
CA THR A 165 -12.43 -5.98 -7.95
C THR A 165 -12.99 -7.38 -8.06
N THR A 166 -13.75 -7.78 -7.04
CA THR A 166 -14.36 -9.11 -6.87
C THR A 166 -13.37 -10.26 -6.66
N VAL A 167 -13.84 -11.31 -5.99
CA VAL A 167 -13.06 -12.55 -5.80
C VAL A 167 -12.58 -13.17 -7.12
N SER A 168 -13.27 -12.93 -8.24
CA SER A 168 -12.93 -13.52 -9.54
C SER A 168 -11.59 -13.05 -10.07
N GLU A 169 -11.28 -11.76 -9.96
CA GLU A 169 -10.01 -11.19 -10.44
C GLU A 169 -8.85 -11.63 -9.54
N PHE A 170 -9.02 -11.56 -8.22
CA PHE A 170 -8.03 -12.08 -7.27
C PHE A 170 -7.78 -13.59 -7.45
N ALA A 171 -8.82 -14.38 -7.74
CA ALA A 171 -8.65 -15.79 -8.05
C ALA A 171 -7.85 -16.01 -9.35
N ALA A 172 -7.98 -15.12 -10.33
CA ALA A 172 -7.18 -15.18 -11.56
C ALA A 172 -5.69 -14.89 -11.27
N VAL A 173 -5.40 -13.86 -10.45
CA VAL A 173 -4.04 -13.53 -9.96
C VAL A 173 -3.38 -14.74 -9.32
N LEU A 174 -4.05 -15.37 -8.35
CA LEU A 174 -3.53 -16.53 -7.63
C LEU A 174 -3.31 -17.74 -8.53
N ARG A 175 -4.24 -18.04 -9.45
CA ARG A 175 -4.10 -19.16 -10.40
C ARG A 175 -2.95 -18.96 -11.39
N ALA A 176 -2.71 -17.72 -11.80
CA ALA A 176 -1.62 -17.39 -12.72
C ALA A 176 -0.25 -17.37 -12.03
N GLY A 177 -0.21 -17.32 -10.70
CA GLY A 177 1.04 -17.06 -9.96
C GLY A 177 1.54 -15.63 -10.16
N ALA A 178 0.62 -14.67 -10.37
CA ALA A 178 0.98 -13.28 -10.65
C ALA A 178 1.40 -12.49 -9.41
N ALA A 179 0.93 -12.88 -8.22
CA ALA A 179 1.33 -12.27 -6.96
C ALA A 179 1.21 -13.27 -5.81
N SER A 180 2.05 -13.11 -4.79
CA SER A 180 1.99 -13.86 -3.53
C SER A 180 1.46 -13.02 -2.36
N ILE A 181 1.25 -11.71 -2.58
CA ILE A 181 0.68 -10.77 -1.61
C ILE A 181 -0.49 -10.05 -2.29
N LEU A 182 -1.70 -10.16 -1.73
CA LEU A 182 -2.90 -9.54 -2.27
C LEU A 182 -3.25 -8.28 -1.49
N GLN A 183 -3.55 -7.20 -2.21
CA GLN A 183 -3.77 -5.86 -1.66
C GLN A 183 -5.17 -5.32 -1.97
N PRO A 184 -6.26 -5.99 -1.54
CA PRO A 184 -7.58 -5.49 -1.81
C PRO A 184 -7.84 -4.18 -1.05
N ASP A 185 -8.31 -3.17 -1.76
CA ASP A 185 -9.03 -2.05 -1.16
C ASP A 185 -10.48 -2.49 -0.91
N LEU A 186 -10.95 -2.46 0.34
CA LEU A 186 -12.31 -2.93 0.67
C LEU A 186 -13.42 -1.98 0.22
N GLY A 187 -13.11 -0.72 -0.10
CA GLY A 187 -13.99 0.22 -0.77
C GLY A 187 -14.22 -0.11 -2.24
N ARG A 188 -13.32 -0.91 -2.87
CA ARG A 188 -13.39 -1.30 -4.29
C ARG A 188 -13.65 -2.77 -4.53
N SER A 189 -13.01 -3.65 -3.76
CA SER A 189 -12.94 -5.10 -4.03
C SER A 189 -14.26 -5.87 -3.81
N GLY A 190 -15.31 -5.17 -3.37
CA GLY A 190 -16.64 -5.73 -3.13
C GLY A 190 -17.03 -5.85 -1.65
N GLY A 191 -16.28 -5.19 -0.76
CA GLY A 191 -16.57 -5.11 0.67
C GLY A 191 -16.03 -6.26 1.51
N ILE A 192 -16.24 -6.18 2.82
CA ILE A 192 -15.59 -7.03 3.84
C ILE A 192 -15.82 -8.53 3.59
N LEU A 193 -17.03 -8.94 3.20
CA LEU A 193 -17.30 -10.36 2.92
C LEU A 193 -16.57 -10.86 1.67
N GLN A 194 -16.42 -10.03 0.63
CA GLN A 194 -15.60 -10.38 -0.53
C GLN A 194 -14.12 -10.40 -0.16
N GLY A 195 -13.65 -9.43 0.63
CA GLY A 195 -12.31 -9.45 1.21
C GLY A 195 -12.00 -10.72 2.00
N LYS A 196 -12.96 -11.22 2.80
CA LYS A 196 -12.83 -12.48 3.52
C LYS A 196 -12.72 -13.69 2.59
N LYS A 197 -13.47 -13.71 1.50
CA LYS A 197 -13.36 -14.76 0.47
C LYS A 197 -12.03 -14.70 -0.27
N ILE A 198 -11.55 -13.49 -0.59
CA ILE A 198 -10.23 -13.25 -1.19
C ILE A 198 -9.14 -13.80 -0.27
N ALA A 199 -9.19 -13.49 1.03
CA ALA A 199 -8.27 -14.01 2.03
C ALA A 199 -8.26 -15.55 2.06
N ALA A 200 -9.45 -16.18 2.09
CA ALA A 200 -9.59 -17.63 2.14
C ALA A 200 -9.04 -18.34 0.89
N ILE A 201 -9.22 -17.78 -0.31
CA ILE A 201 -8.61 -18.36 -1.52
C ILE A 201 -7.10 -18.11 -1.56
N ALA A 202 -6.60 -17.04 -0.96
CA ALA A 202 -5.15 -16.81 -0.85
C ALA A 202 -4.47 -17.87 0.02
N GLU A 203 -5.11 -18.33 1.09
CA GLU A 203 -4.58 -19.38 1.98
C GLU A 203 -4.23 -20.68 1.24
N VAL A 204 -5.09 -21.13 0.32
CA VAL A 204 -4.84 -22.37 -0.45
C VAL A 204 -3.72 -22.23 -1.48
N HIS A 205 -3.31 -21.01 -1.77
CA HIS A 205 -2.16 -20.68 -2.63
C HIS A 205 -0.91 -20.27 -1.84
N GLN A 206 -0.93 -20.35 -0.50
CA GLN A 206 0.13 -19.85 0.37
C GLN A 206 0.46 -18.37 0.14
N ALA A 207 -0.56 -17.58 -0.21
CA ALA A 207 -0.47 -16.15 -0.40
C ALA A 207 -0.99 -15.39 0.83
N LEU A 208 -0.44 -14.19 1.02
CA LEU A 208 -0.74 -13.33 2.16
C LEU A 208 -1.63 -12.14 1.77
N LEU A 209 -2.24 -11.51 2.77
CA LEU A 209 -3.11 -10.35 2.61
C LEU A 209 -2.47 -9.10 3.21
N ALA A 210 -2.42 -8.02 2.44
CA ALA A 210 -1.99 -6.70 2.87
C ALA A 210 -3.00 -5.63 2.40
N PRO A 211 -4.10 -5.38 3.14
CA PRO A 211 -5.18 -4.51 2.67
C PRO A 211 -4.71 -3.08 2.33
N HIS A 212 -5.05 -2.61 1.13
CA HIS A 212 -4.71 -1.28 0.62
C HIS A 212 -5.56 -0.17 1.29
N CYS A 213 -4.95 0.98 1.54
CA CYS A 213 -5.57 2.16 2.12
C CYS A 213 -4.92 3.46 1.61
N TYR A 214 -5.37 3.94 0.45
CA TYR A 214 -5.16 5.32 0.02
C TYR A 214 -6.48 6.09 -0.02
N CYS A 215 -7.17 6.15 1.11
CA CYS A 215 -8.48 6.78 1.25
C CYS A 215 -8.80 7.12 2.73
N GLY A 216 -10.08 7.31 3.06
CA GLY A 216 -10.52 7.76 4.39
C GLY A 216 -10.56 6.66 5.47
N PRO A 217 -10.72 7.06 6.74
CA PRO A 217 -10.61 6.17 7.91
C PRO A 217 -11.72 5.10 7.99
N VAL A 218 -12.80 5.23 7.21
CA VAL A 218 -13.87 4.22 7.17
C VAL A 218 -13.42 2.96 6.43
N VAL A 219 -12.64 3.08 5.35
CA VAL A 219 -12.04 1.93 4.67
C VAL A 219 -10.93 1.34 5.56
N ALA A 220 -10.12 2.18 6.21
CA ALA A 220 -9.16 1.71 7.21
C ALA A 220 -9.82 0.84 8.30
N ALA A 221 -10.96 1.28 8.86
CA ALA A 221 -11.72 0.48 9.83
C ALA A 221 -12.24 -0.85 9.27
N ALA A 222 -12.65 -0.88 7.99
CA ALA A 222 -13.02 -2.12 7.31
C ALA A 222 -11.80 -3.06 7.13
N ASN A 223 -10.65 -2.50 6.76
CA ASN A 223 -9.40 -3.25 6.60
C ASN A 223 -8.92 -3.83 7.93
N ILE A 224 -8.99 -3.06 9.02
CA ILE A 224 -8.70 -3.51 10.39
C ILE A 224 -9.59 -4.69 10.78
N ALA A 225 -10.90 -4.60 10.50
CA ALA A 225 -11.83 -5.68 10.82
C ALA A 225 -11.54 -6.95 10.01
N LEU A 226 -11.13 -6.83 8.73
CA LEU A 226 -10.72 -7.98 7.94
C LEU A 226 -9.41 -8.58 8.47
N ALA A 227 -8.38 -7.75 8.66
CA ALA A 227 -7.06 -8.17 9.13
C ALA A 227 -7.12 -8.86 10.49
N ALA A 228 -7.90 -8.31 11.44
CA ALA A 228 -8.04 -8.85 12.80
C ALA A 228 -8.54 -10.30 12.84
N CYS A 229 -9.29 -10.76 11.84
CA CYS A 229 -9.79 -12.14 11.76
C CYS A 229 -9.09 -13.00 10.70
N THR A 230 -8.00 -12.54 10.09
CA THR A 230 -7.39 -13.22 8.94
C THR A 230 -6.04 -13.85 9.32
N PRO A 231 -5.89 -15.19 9.21
CA PRO A 231 -4.67 -15.88 9.61
C PRO A 231 -3.49 -15.62 8.68
N ASN A 232 -3.72 -15.44 7.38
CA ASN A 232 -2.70 -15.10 6.38
C ASN A 232 -2.56 -13.58 6.19
N PHE A 233 -2.82 -12.78 7.22
CA PHE A 233 -2.53 -11.34 7.22
C PHE A 233 -1.02 -11.09 7.31
N LEU A 234 -0.50 -10.19 6.47
CA LEU A 234 0.92 -9.79 6.45
C LEU A 234 1.16 -8.46 7.17
N VAL A 235 0.53 -7.39 6.67
CA VAL A 235 0.73 -6.01 7.15
C VAL A 235 -0.43 -5.13 6.68
N LEU A 236 -0.75 -4.08 7.44
CA LEU A 236 -1.85 -3.15 7.15
C LEU A 236 -1.29 -1.80 6.70
N GLU A 237 -1.74 -1.30 5.54
CA GLU A 237 -1.42 0.06 5.11
C GLU A 237 -2.06 1.09 6.05
N SER A 238 -1.25 2.05 6.50
CA SER A 238 -1.67 3.17 7.34
C SER A 238 -1.22 4.49 6.73
N ILE A 239 -2.13 5.47 6.66
CA ILE A 239 -1.77 6.85 6.35
C ILE A 239 -1.18 7.45 7.63
N ASP A 240 0.14 7.52 7.66
CA ASP A 240 0.93 7.74 8.87
C ASP A 240 0.39 6.87 10.03
N ARG A 241 0.18 7.44 11.22
CA ARG A 241 -0.37 6.77 12.42
C ARG A 241 -1.89 6.87 12.53
N PHE A 242 -2.59 7.25 11.45
CA PHE A 242 -4.02 7.60 11.44
C PHE A 242 -4.38 8.79 12.37
N ASP A 243 -3.46 9.72 12.55
CA ASP A 243 -3.69 10.98 13.26
C ASP A 243 -4.23 12.07 12.30
N GLY A 244 -4.19 13.34 12.74
CA GLY A 244 -4.69 14.48 11.98
C GLY A 244 -6.15 14.30 11.53
N PHE A 245 -6.40 14.58 10.25
CA PHE A 245 -7.76 14.55 9.71
C PHE A 245 -8.40 13.15 9.72
N HIS A 246 -7.61 12.07 9.65
CA HIS A 246 -8.14 10.71 9.82
C HIS A 246 -8.71 10.49 11.23
N ALA A 247 -8.07 11.06 12.25
CA ALA A 247 -8.57 11.03 13.62
C ALA A 247 -9.79 11.94 13.81
N ASP A 248 -9.76 13.16 13.29
CA ASP A 248 -10.85 14.15 13.42
C ASP A 248 -12.15 13.69 12.74
N LEU A 249 -12.06 12.92 11.65
CA LEU A 249 -13.22 12.34 10.97
C LEU A 249 -13.91 11.23 11.78
N LEU A 250 -13.35 10.78 12.90
CA LEU A 250 -13.93 9.75 13.75
C LEU A 250 -14.23 10.29 15.15
N LYS A 251 -15.40 9.93 15.72
CA LYS A 251 -15.72 10.22 17.13
C LYS A 251 -14.75 9.56 18.12
N THR A 252 -14.06 8.50 17.69
CA THR A 252 -12.99 7.85 18.43
C THR A 252 -11.90 7.47 17.42
N PRO A 253 -10.67 8.00 17.56
CA PRO A 253 -9.59 7.73 16.62
C PRO A 253 -9.23 6.24 16.55
N ILE A 254 -8.65 5.82 15.42
CA ILE A 254 -8.01 4.51 15.32
C ILE A 254 -6.83 4.48 16.28
N ARG A 255 -6.75 3.42 17.10
CA ARG A 255 -5.67 3.27 18.09
C ARG A 255 -4.43 2.69 17.41
N TRP A 256 -3.38 3.49 17.33
CA TRP A 256 -2.07 3.12 16.81
C TRP A 256 -1.02 3.21 17.94
N GLU A 257 -0.25 2.15 18.15
CA GLU A 257 0.75 2.03 19.22
C GLU A 257 1.97 1.25 18.72
N ASP A 258 3.16 1.86 18.80
CA ASP A 258 4.46 1.23 18.52
C ASP A 258 4.48 0.39 17.23
N GLY A 259 4.02 0.95 16.11
CA GLY A 259 4.00 0.26 14.82
C GLY A 259 2.79 -0.65 14.58
N MET A 260 1.87 -0.76 15.54
CA MET A 260 0.71 -1.64 15.45
C MET A 260 -0.61 -0.87 15.55
N VAL A 261 -1.60 -1.31 14.78
CA VAL A 261 -2.99 -0.89 14.95
C VAL A 261 -3.70 -1.85 15.88
N ILE A 262 -4.34 -1.34 16.92
CA ILE A 262 -5.07 -2.13 17.90
C ILE A 262 -6.54 -2.23 17.47
N PRO A 263 -7.06 -3.42 17.11
CA PRO A 263 -8.43 -3.54 16.66
C PRO A 263 -9.40 -3.14 17.77
N SER A 264 -10.35 -2.25 17.46
CA SER A 264 -11.39 -1.83 18.40
C SER A 264 -12.25 -3.01 18.86
N THR A 265 -12.67 -3.00 20.12
CA THR A 265 -13.61 -3.98 20.69
C THR A 265 -15.06 -3.53 20.58
N GLU A 266 -15.30 -2.32 20.08
CA GLU A 266 -16.64 -1.75 19.97
C GLU A 266 -17.49 -2.43 18.87
N PRO A 267 -18.82 -2.49 19.02
CA PRO A 267 -19.70 -3.12 18.04
C PRO A 267 -19.62 -2.49 16.64
N GLY A 268 -19.68 -3.33 15.60
CA GLY A 268 -19.60 -2.89 14.20
C GLY A 268 -18.15 -2.76 13.72
N LEU A 269 -17.86 -1.71 12.95
CA LEU A 269 -16.51 -1.45 12.45
C LEU A 269 -15.55 -0.96 13.55
N GLY A 270 -16.07 -0.68 14.75
CA GLY A 270 -15.32 0.01 15.79
C GLY A 270 -15.01 1.48 15.48
N ALA A 271 -15.55 2.01 14.39
CA ALA A 271 -15.43 3.40 13.96
C ALA A 271 -16.82 4.06 13.83
N VAL A 272 -16.90 5.32 14.25
CA VAL A 272 -18.10 6.16 14.13
C VAL A 272 -17.68 7.46 13.46
N LEU A 273 -18.19 7.69 12.25
CA LEU A 273 -17.92 8.91 11.49
C LEU A 273 -18.43 10.13 12.25
N ASP A 274 -17.60 11.17 12.34
CA ASP A 274 -18.04 12.49 12.73
C ASP A 274 -18.66 13.22 11.54
N GLU A 275 -19.99 13.12 11.41
CA GLU A 275 -20.69 13.70 10.27
C GLU A 275 -20.63 15.23 10.25
N ASP A 276 -20.42 15.90 11.38
CA ASP A 276 -20.33 17.37 11.42
C ASP A 276 -18.97 17.81 10.86
N VAL A 277 -17.88 17.12 11.25
CA VAL A 277 -16.55 17.33 10.66
C VAL A 277 -16.60 17.03 9.16
N ALA A 278 -17.18 15.89 8.75
CA ALA A 278 -17.27 15.55 7.34
C ALA A 278 -18.05 16.59 6.52
N ARG A 279 -19.19 17.08 7.02
CA ARG A 279 -19.98 18.13 6.33
C ARG A 279 -19.28 19.48 6.28
N ALA A 280 -18.43 19.79 7.27
CA ALA A 280 -17.66 21.03 7.31
C ALA A 280 -16.49 21.07 6.32
N HIS A 281 -16.12 19.92 5.70
CA HIS A 281 -15.02 19.81 4.75
C HIS A 281 -15.52 19.29 3.38
N PRO A 282 -16.36 20.03 2.66
CA PRO A 282 -16.78 19.64 1.31
C PRO A 282 -15.59 19.67 0.34
N TYR A 283 -15.56 18.76 -0.63
CA TYR A 283 -14.62 18.82 -1.74
C TYR A 283 -15.12 19.80 -2.81
N GLU A 284 -14.34 20.84 -3.09
CA GLU A 284 -14.67 21.89 -4.08
C GLU A 284 -13.75 21.86 -5.32
N GLY A 285 -12.80 20.92 -5.37
CA GLY A 285 -11.86 20.76 -6.48
C GLY A 285 -12.48 20.13 -7.73
N GLY A 286 -11.76 20.23 -8.85
CA GLY A 286 -12.15 19.64 -10.14
C GLY A 286 -11.44 18.33 -10.48
N GLU A 287 -10.45 17.94 -9.68
CA GLU A 287 -9.60 16.76 -9.88
C GLU A 287 -10.30 15.50 -9.35
N LEU A 288 -9.92 14.33 -9.86
CA LEU A 288 -10.29 13.04 -9.28
C LEU A 288 -9.43 12.75 -8.03
N HIS A 289 -9.81 11.70 -7.29
CA HIS A 289 -9.05 11.24 -6.11
C HIS A 289 -7.59 10.90 -6.45
N LEU A 290 -7.36 10.33 -7.62
CA LEU A 290 -6.05 10.06 -8.21
C LEU A 290 -6.17 10.20 -9.73
N GLU A 291 -5.14 10.76 -10.36
CA GLU A 291 -5.05 10.94 -11.81
C GLU A 291 -3.69 10.45 -12.32
N ALA A 292 -3.72 9.73 -13.44
CA ALA A 292 -2.50 9.36 -14.16
C ALA A 292 -2.02 10.54 -15.00
N GLY A 293 -0.70 10.66 -15.18
CA GLY A 293 -0.12 11.66 -16.08
C GLY A 293 -0.69 11.55 -17.50
N GLY A 294 -1.05 12.69 -18.07
CA GLY A 294 -1.65 12.78 -19.41
C GLY A 294 -0.64 12.77 -20.56
N GLU A 295 0.66 12.78 -20.27
CA GLU A 295 1.75 12.85 -21.25
C GLU A 295 2.66 11.63 -21.12
N PRO A 296 3.28 11.15 -22.23
CA PRO A 296 4.28 10.09 -22.16
C PRO A 296 5.51 10.53 -21.35
N MET A 297 6.11 9.60 -20.61
CA MET A 297 7.35 9.89 -19.88
C MET A 297 8.52 10.17 -20.84
N PRO A 298 9.33 11.21 -20.58
CA PRO A 298 10.52 11.49 -21.38
C PRO A 298 11.61 10.44 -21.11
N PHE A 299 12.56 10.32 -22.05
CA PHE A 299 13.71 9.42 -21.91
C PHE A 299 14.81 9.98 -20.99
N ASP A 300 14.90 11.31 -20.91
CA ASP A 300 15.78 12.09 -20.04
C ASP A 300 14.88 12.82 -19.05
N GLU A 301 15.04 12.53 -17.76
CA GLU A 301 14.17 13.01 -16.70
C GLU A 301 14.89 14.05 -15.82
N GLY A 302 16.17 14.34 -16.10
CA GLY A 302 16.96 15.31 -15.36
C GLY A 302 17.23 14.91 -13.89
N LEU A 303 17.31 13.61 -13.58
CA LEU A 303 17.44 13.10 -12.20
C LEU A 303 18.90 12.88 -11.74
N ALA A 304 19.85 13.43 -12.48
CA ALA A 304 21.30 13.25 -12.27
C ALA A 304 21.88 14.19 -11.21
#